data_AF-A0A2V5WS72-F1
#
_entry.id   AF-A0A2V5WS72-F1
#
_cell.length_a   1.000
_cell.length_b   1.000
_cell.length_c   1.000
_cell.angle_alpha   90.00
_cell.angle_beta   90.00
_cell.angle_gamma   90.00
#
_symmetry.space_group_name_H-M   'P 1'
#
loop_
_entity.id
_entity.type
_entity.pdbx_description
1 polymer ?
#
loop_
_entity_poly.entity_id
_entity_poly.type
_entity_poly.pdbx_seq_one_letter_code
_entity_poly.pdbx_strand_id
1 'polypeptide(L)'
;FPGYRDLRDISQARTRLMQRNIGLGWTAYLRPGNFRMFYLHSKSYQEKTHEELERTLGRGDFFVAFLSDFPTLHINHSVLVYAHKGARAPDGTDRYLSYDSNHPDGPRELKWIPAKRAFEFQKDQEFVGGFARVFHVYGKLLQ
;
A
#
# COMPACT_ATOMS: atom_id res chain seq x y z
N PHE A 1 5.99 -30.04 8.96
CA PHE A 1 5.61 -29.73 10.35
C PHE A 1 5.62 -31.02 11.14
N PRO A 2 6.31 -31.12 12.29
CA PRO A 2 6.41 -32.40 13.01
C PRO A 2 4.99 -32.90 13.34
N GLY A 3 4.58 -34.02 12.74
CA GLY A 3 3.25 -34.62 12.94
C GLY A 3 2.05 -33.95 12.25
N TYR A 4 2.25 -32.95 11.38
CA TYR A 4 1.17 -32.28 10.64
C TYR A 4 1.54 -32.10 9.16
N ARG A 5 0.56 -32.17 8.25
CA ARG A 5 0.82 -32.08 6.81
C ARG A 5 1.27 -30.67 6.40
N ASP A 6 0.63 -29.64 6.94
CA ASP A 6 0.90 -28.24 6.63
C ASP A 6 0.57 -27.29 7.82
N LEU A 7 0.72 -25.98 7.60
CA LEU A 7 0.38 -24.93 8.57
C LEU A 7 -1.12 -24.88 8.89
N ARG A 8 -1.98 -25.24 7.94
CA ARG A 8 -3.43 -25.19 8.11
C ARG A 8 -3.88 -26.30 9.06
N ASP A 9 -3.36 -27.50 8.87
CA ASP A 9 -3.60 -28.67 9.72
C ASP A 9 -3.21 -28.40 11.18
N ILE A 10 -2.01 -27.88 11.42
CA ILE A 10 -1.56 -27.54 12.78
C ILE A 10 -2.36 -26.37 13.34
N SER A 11 -2.72 -25.37 12.53
CA SER A 11 -3.55 -24.23 12.97
C SER A 11 -4.95 -24.66 13.40
N GLN A 12 -5.54 -25.64 12.72
CA GLN A 12 -6.85 -26.20 13.09
C GLN A 12 -6.74 -27.11 14.32
N ALA A 13 -5.74 -27.98 14.37
CA ALA A 13 -5.56 -28.91 15.48
C ALA A 13 -5.12 -28.22 16.78
N ARG A 14 -4.46 -27.06 16.69
CA ARG A 14 -3.88 -26.32 17.82
C ARG A 14 -4.34 -24.85 17.84
N THR A 15 -5.59 -24.56 17.46
CA THR A 15 -6.13 -23.19 17.35
C THR A 15 -5.82 -22.30 18.54
N ARG A 16 -6.10 -22.74 19.77
CA ARG A 16 -5.85 -21.95 20.99
C ARG A 16 -4.37 -21.67 21.23
N LEU A 17 -3.51 -22.64 20.92
CA LEU A 17 -2.06 -22.48 21.05
C LEU A 17 -1.55 -21.49 20.00
N MET A 18 -2.03 -21.58 18.76
CA MET A 18 -1.68 -20.60 17.71
C MET A 18 -2.15 -19.19 18.08
N GLN A 19 -3.41 -19.01 18.46
CA GLN A 19 -3.96 -17.71 18.85
C GLN A 19 -3.22 -17.07 20.03
N ARG A 20 -2.73 -17.88 20.99
CA ARG A 20 -1.95 -17.35 22.13
C ARG A 20 -0.53 -16.94 21.75
N ASN A 21 0.04 -17.48 20.68
CA ASN A 21 1.45 -17.31 20.33
C ASN A 21 1.71 -16.58 19.00
N ILE A 22 0.68 -16.31 18.19
CA ILE A 22 0.80 -15.57 16.91
C ILE A 22 1.26 -14.11 17.09
N GLY A 23 1.33 -13.63 18.33
CA GLY A 23 1.70 -12.27 18.67
C GLY A 23 0.51 -11.32 18.60
N LEU A 24 0.76 -10.05 18.94
CA LEU A 24 -0.27 -9.02 18.92
C LEU A 24 -0.24 -8.30 17.57
N GLY A 25 -1.35 -8.33 16.82
CA GLY A 25 -1.44 -7.73 15.49
C GLY A 25 -1.02 -6.26 15.44
N TRP A 26 -1.23 -5.47 16.51
CA TRP A 26 -0.84 -4.05 16.57
C TRP A 26 0.68 -3.82 16.47
N THR A 27 1.51 -4.78 16.87
CA THR A 27 2.99 -4.65 16.78
C THR A 27 3.47 -4.56 15.33
N ALA A 28 2.74 -5.16 14.38
CA ALA A 28 3.03 -5.05 12.96
C ALA A 28 2.81 -3.62 12.41
N TYR A 29 1.97 -2.82 13.09
CA TYR A 29 1.70 -1.43 12.74
C TYR A 29 2.76 -0.46 13.26
N LEU A 30 3.41 -0.78 14.39
CA LEU A 30 4.47 0.04 15.00
C LEU A 30 5.89 -0.26 14.47
N ARG A 31 6.00 -0.68 13.20
CA ARG A 31 7.33 -0.73 12.57
C ARG A 31 7.88 0.70 12.44
N PRO A 32 9.16 0.97 12.74
CA PRO A 32 9.74 2.31 12.66
C PRO A 32 9.48 3.02 11.31
N GLY A 33 9.52 2.28 10.19
CA GLY A 33 9.18 2.81 8.86
C GLY A 33 7.72 3.26 8.70
N ASN A 34 6.78 2.62 9.42
CA ASN A 34 5.37 3.01 9.42
C ASN A 34 5.11 4.25 10.27
N PHE A 35 6.07 4.70 11.10
CA PHE A 35 5.87 5.89 11.92
C PHE A 35 5.52 7.11 11.06
N ARG A 36 6.03 7.17 9.81
CA ARG A 36 5.74 8.19 8.79
C ARG A 36 4.25 8.43 8.57
N MET A 37 3.45 7.38 8.69
CA MET A 37 2.00 7.43 8.59
C MET A 37 1.38 8.40 9.60
N PHE A 38 1.99 8.57 10.79
CA PHE A 38 1.48 9.40 11.89
C PHE A 38 1.95 10.86 11.84
N TYR A 39 2.86 11.25 10.96
CA TYR A 39 3.35 12.64 10.90
C TYR A 39 3.39 13.26 9.50
N LEU A 40 3.45 12.46 8.43
CA LEU A 40 3.51 12.95 7.05
C LEU A 40 2.12 12.98 6.40
N HIS A 41 1.23 13.78 6.98
CA HIS A 41 -0.16 13.93 6.53
C HIS A 41 -0.38 15.07 5.53
N SER A 42 0.65 15.80 5.14
CA SER A 42 0.46 17.05 4.39
C SER A 42 0.14 16.80 2.91
N LYS A 43 -0.72 17.65 2.34
CA LYS A 43 -0.98 17.64 0.89
C LYS A 43 0.28 17.89 0.08
N SER A 44 1.16 18.76 0.56
CA SER A 44 2.46 19.03 -0.08
C SER A 44 3.37 17.79 -0.09
N TYR A 45 3.31 16.93 0.92
CA TYR A 45 4.03 15.66 0.87
C TYR A 45 3.50 14.75 -0.23
N GLN A 46 2.17 14.63 -0.35
CA GLN A 46 1.56 13.81 -1.40
C GLN A 46 1.85 14.35 -2.81
N GLU A 47 1.90 15.67 -3.00
CA GLU A 47 2.37 16.29 -4.26
C GLU A 47 3.82 15.92 -4.57
N LYS A 48 4.73 16.04 -3.59
CA LYS A 48 6.14 15.64 -3.79
C LYS A 48 6.27 14.14 -4.10
N THR A 49 5.46 13.31 -3.45
CA THR A 49 5.39 11.87 -3.73
C THR A 49 4.88 11.61 -5.16
N HIS A 50 3.89 12.37 -5.63
CA HIS A 50 3.42 12.30 -7.01
C HIS A 50 4.52 12.68 -8.01
N GLU A 51 5.24 13.78 -7.79
CA GLU A 51 6.35 14.15 -8.66
C GLU A 51 7.49 13.10 -8.65
N GLU A 52 7.75 12.48 -7.50
CA GLU A 52 8.74 11.40 -7.39
C GLU A 52 8.29 10.13 -8.11
N LEU A 53 7.01 9.80 -8.03
CA LEU A 53 6.39 8.71 -8.80
C LEU A 53 6.57 8.97 -10.31
N GLU A 54 6.16 10.14 -10.80
CA GLU A 54 6.32 10.53 -12.22
C GLU A 54 7.79 10.44 -12.66
N ARG A 55 8.71 10.98 -11.85
CA ARG A 55 10.16 10.93 -12.14
C ARG A 55 10.69 9.50 -12.17
N THR A 56 10.16 8.61 -11.34
CA THR A 56 10.59 7.20 -11.26
C THR A 56 10.10 6.42 -12.47
N LEU A 57 8.81 6.53 -12.78
CA LEU A 57 8.24 5.90 -13.97
C LEU A 57 8.86 6.45 -15.27
N GLY A 58 9.17 7.75 -15.31
CA GLY A 58 9.84 8.39 -16.45
C GLY A 58 11.26 7.87 -16.73
N ARG A 59 11.92 7.25 -15.75
CA ARG A 59 13.21 6.54 -15.94
C ARG A 59 13.05 5.08 -16.34
N GLY A 60 11.82 4.56 -16.37
CA GLY A 60 11.55 3.13 -16.53
C GLY A 60 11.76 2.31 -15.26
N ASP A 61 11.90 2.96 -14.10
CA ASP A 61 12.01 2.31 -12.79
C ASP A 61 10.62 2.00 -12.21
N PHE A 62 10.59 1.15 -11.18
CA PHE A 62 9.39 0.88 -10.40
C PHE A 62 9.33 1.71 -9.13
N PHE A 63 8.12 2.05 -8.69
CA PHE A 63 7.88 2.78 -7.46
C PHE A 63 7.14 1.91 -6.44
N VAL A 64 7.76 1.63 -5.30
CA VAL A 64 7.12 0.85 -4.23
C VAL A 64 6.35 1.80 -3.33
N ALA A 65 5.03 1.75 -3.46
CA ALA A 65 4.09 2.60 -2.74
C ALA A 65 3.54 1.87 -1.51
N PHE A 66 3.73 2.46 -0.34
CA PHE A 66 3.00 2.08 0.86
C PHE A 66 1.75 2.94 0.99
N LEU A 67 0.60 2.28 1.10
CA LEU A 67 -0.74 2.87 1.10
C LEU A 67 -1.32 2.88 2.51
N SER A 68 -1.82 4.04 2.93
CA SER A 68 -2.52 4.18 4.21
C SER A 68 -3.64 5.22 4.19
N ASP A 69 -4.75 4.94 4.88
CA ASP A 69 -5.84 5.88 5.15
C ASP A 69 -5.95 6.26 6.63
N PHE A 70 -4.85 6.17 7.39
CA PHE A 70 -4.79 6.59 8.79
C PHE A 70 -5.47 7.97 9.00
N PRO A 71 -6.34 8.12 10.03
CA PRO A 71 -6.49 7.25 11.21
C PRO A 71 -7.46 6.06 11.07
N THR A 72 -8.14 5.89 9.95
CA THR A 72 -9.20 4.88 9.86
C THR A 72 -8.67 3.46 9.67
N LEU A 73 -7.43 3.31 9.16
CA LEU A 73 -6.69 2.04 9.09
C LEU A 73 -7.39 0.94 8.28
N HIS A 74 -8.15 1.29 7.25
CA HIS A 74 -8.69 0.30 6.31
C HIS A 74 -7.62 -0.24 5.36
N ILE A 75 -6.59 0.55 5.06
CA ILE A 75 -5.46 0.12 4.23
C ILE A 75 -4.13 0.41 4.93
N ASN A 76 -3.23 -0.57 4.87
CA ASN A 76 -1.88 -0.51 5.43
C ASN A 76 -0.97 -1.46 4.64
N HIS A 77 -0.90 -1.27 3.32
CA HIS A 77 -0.40 -2.27 2.38
C HIS A 77 0.59 -1.68 1.38
N SER A 78 1.52 -2.51 0.89
CA SER A 78 2.50 -2.09 -0.12
C SER A 78 2.15 -2.64 -1.49
N VAL A 79 2.18 -1.76 -2.50
CA VAL A 79 1.99 -2.10 -3.91
C VAL A 79 3.16 -1.60 -4.75
N LEU A 80 3.42 -2.26 -5.87
CA LEU A 80 4.46 -1.86 -6.82
C LEU A 80 3.82 -1.14 -7.99
N VAL A 81 4.01 0.17 -8.11
CA VAL A 81 3.54 0.96 -9.25
C VAL A 81 4.56 0.89 -10.38
N TYR A 82 4.12 0.52 -11.59
CA TYR A 82 5.06 0.19 -12.67
C TYR A 82 4.76 0.86 -14.02
N ALA A 83 3.56 1.42 -14.23
CA ALA A 83 3.23 2.08 -15.49
C ALA A 83 2.08 3.08 -15.34
N HIS A 84 1.97 4.00 -16.29
CA HIS A 84 0.73 4.76 -16.51
C HIS A 84 -0.34 3.87 -17.14
N LYS A 85 -1.59 4.08 -16.73
CA LYS A 85 -2.77 3.49 -17.33
C LYS A 85 -3.40 4.48 -18.31
N GLY A 86 -2.89 4.47 -19.54
CA GLY A 86 -3.35 5.36 -20.61
C GLY A 86 -2.87 6.80 -20.44
N ALA A 87 -3.46 7.70 -21.23
CA ALA A 87 -3.15 9.12 -21.17
C ALA A 87 -3.79 9.82 -19.96
N ARG A 88 -3.21 10.93 -19.53
CA ARG A 88 -3.77 11.80 -18.49
C ARG A 88 -5.19 12.23 -18.88
N ALA A 89 -6.10 12.16 -17.91
CA ALA A 89 -7.47 12.57 -18.15
C ALA A 89 -7.58 14.10 -18.33
N PRO A 90 -8.65 14.61 -18.98
CA PRO A 90 -8.81 16.05 -19.22
C PRO A 90 -8.87 16.91 -17.95
N ASP A 91 -9.26 16.31 -16.82
CA ASP A 91 -9.27 16.93 -15.49
C ASP A 91 -7.88 16.93 -14.81
N GLY A 92 -6.86 16.43 -15.51
CA GLY A 92 -5.50 16.27 -15.01
C GLY A 92 -5.29 15.01 -14.16
N THR A 93 -6.30 14.14 -14.02
CA THR A 93 -6.16 12.90 -13.25
C THR A 93 -5.18 11.95 -13.93
N ASP A 94 -4.15 11.53 -13.20
CA ASP A 94 -3.26 10.44 -13.62
C ASP A 94 -3.77 9.11 -13.07
N ARG A 95 -3.58 8.06 -13.87
CA ARG A 95 -3.92 6.69 -13.52
C ARG A 95 -2.70 5.82 -13.69
N TYR A 96 -2.47 4.92 -12.75
CA TYR A 96 -1.30 4.05 -12.73
C TYR A 96 -1.71 2.60 -12.56
N LEU A 97 -0.93 1.72 -13.17
CA LEU A 97 -1.00 0.29 -12.93
C LEU A 97 -0.06 -0.08 -11.78
N SER A 98 -0.59 -0.85 -10.85
CA SER A 98 0.14 -1.35 -9.69
C SER A 98 -0.03 -2.86 -9.55
N TYR A 99 1.05 -3.54 -9.21
CA TYR A 99 1.04 -4.93 -8.80
C TYR A 99 0.79 -5.00 -7.29
N ASP A 100 -0.19 -5.82 -6.93
CA ASP A 100 -0.55 -6.13 -5.55
C ASP A 100 -0.45 -7.64 -5.34
N SER A 101 0.37 -8.07 -4.38
CA SER A 101 0.58 -9.49 -4.08
C SER A 101 -0.67 -10.21 -3.57
N ASN A 102 -1.65 -9.47 -3.02
CA ASN A 102 -2.89 -10.07 -2.53
C ASN A 102 -3.88 -10.37 -3.66
N HIS A 103 -3.67 -9.79 -4.85
CA HIS A 103 -4.60 -9.86 -5.97
C HIS A 103 -3.97 -10.46 -7.22
N PRO A 104 -3.90 -11.81 -7.32
CA PRO A 104 -3.31 -12.50 -8.46
C PRO A 104 -4.15 -12.39 -9.74
N ASP A 105 -5.40 -11.93 -9.65
CA ASP A 105 -6.34 -11.80 -10.76
C ASP A 105 -6.03 -10.63 -11.72
N GLY A 106 -5.15 -9.70 -11.31
CA GLY A 106 -4.68 -8.64 -12.21
C GLY A 106 -4.17 -7.38 -11.49
N PRO A 107 -3.65 -6.41 -12.25
CA PRO A 107 -3.12 -5.18 -11.68
C PRO A 107 -4.22 -4.31 -11.07
N ARG A 108 -3.86 -3.62 -9.99
CA ARG A 108 -4.68 -2.64 -9.29
C ARG A 108 -4.42 -1.23 -9.83
N GLU A 109 -5.39 -0.35 -9.72
CA GLU A 109 -5.31 1.04 -10.15
C GLU A 109 -5.08 2.00 -8.98
N LEU A 110 -4.03 2.81 -9.11
CA LEU A 110 -3.79 3.98 -8.26
C LEU A 110 -4.07 5.23 -9.09
N LYS A 111 -4.69 6.25 -8.50
CA LYS A 111 -5.01 7.53 -9.14
C LYS A 111 -4.39 8.68 -8.39
N TRP A 112 -3.90 9.68 -9.12
CA TRP A 112 -3.61 11.01 -8.56
C TRP A 112 -4.73 11.97 -8.95
N ILE A 113 -5.35 12.58 -7.95
CA ILE A 113 -6.44 13.54 -8.13
C ILE A 113 -5.89 14.96 -7.87
N PRO A 114 -5.55 15.73 -8.92
CA PRO A 114 -4.85 17.01 -8.76
C PRO A 114 -5.67 18.04 -7.98
N ALA A 115 -6.98 18.09 -8.21
CA ALA A 115 -7.89 18.98 -7.48
C ALA A 115 -7.88 18.74 -5.96
N LYS A 116 -7.67 17.48 -5.53
CA LYS A 116 -7.60 17.10 -4.12
C LYS A 116 -6.19 17.12 -3.56
N ARG A 117 -5.17 17.08 -4.43
CA ARG A 117 -3.75 16.86 -4.10
C ARG A 117 -3.58 15.59 -3.28
N ALA A 118 -4.22 14.52 -3.75
CA ALA A 118 -4.35 13.27 -3.04
C ALA A 118 -4.41 12.09 -4.00
N PHE A 119 -4.07 10.91 -3.49
CA PHE A 119 -4.25 9.67 -4.22
C PHE A 119 -5.56 8.98 -3.86
N GLU A 120 -6.08 8.23 -4.83
CA GLU A 120 -7.16 7.28 -4.61
C GLU A 120 -6.73 5.89 -5.09
N PHE A 121 -6.89 4.89 -4.23
CA PHE A 121 -6.67 3.50 -4.59
C PHE A 121 -8.00 2.83 -4.91
N GLN A 122 -7.99 1.91 -5.87
CA GLN A 122 -9.22 1.21 -6.25
C GLN A 122 -9.79 0.39 -5.09
N LYS A 123 -11.10 0.10 -5.18
CA LYS A 123 -11.75 -0.86 -4.29
C LYS A 123 -11.31 -2.27 -4.62
N ASP A 124 -11.13 -3.09 -3.60
CA ASP A 124 -10.92 -4.53 -3.70
C ASP A 124 -11.62 -5.27 -2.54
N GLN A 125 -11.14 -6.46 -2.18
CA GLN A 125 -11.76 -7.30 -1.14
C GLN A 125 -11.37 -6.83 0.28
N GLU A 126 -10.16 -6.30 0.44
CA GLU A 126 -9.60 -5.84 1.71
C GLU A 126 -9.82 -4.34 1.94
N PHE A 127 -9.94 -3.55 0.88
CA PHE A 127 -10.06 -2.10 0.93
C PHE A 127 -11.32 -1.58 0.22
N VAL A 128 -12.02 -0.68 0.91
CA VAL A 128 -13.26 -0.06 0.42
C VAL A 128 -13.07 0.83 -0.81
N GLY A 129 -11.83 1.19 -1.13
CA GLY A 129 -11.47 2.10 -2.21
C GLY A 129 -11.56 3.56 -1.81
N GLY A 130 -10.91 4.42 -2.59
CA GLY A 130 -10.89 5.86 -2.38
C GLY A 130 -9.59 6.35 -1.78
N PHE A 131 -9.66 7.37 -0.93
CA PHE A 131 -8.50 8.12 -0.46
C PHE A 131 -7.42 7.21 0.15
N ALA A 132 -6.20 7.36 -0.34
CA ALA A 132 -5.02 6.74 0.23
C ALA A 132 -3.88 7.76 0.26
N ARG A 133 -3.09 7.72 1.33
CA ARG A 133 -1.78 8.36 1.39
C ARG A 133 -0.76 7.39 0.83
N VAL A 134 0.09 7.91 -0.04
CA VAL A 134 1.19 7.16 -0.64
C VAL A 134 2.49 7.59 0.02
N PHE A 135 3.30 6.62 0.39
CA PHE A 135 4.65 6.80 0.91
C PHE A 135 5.62 5.97 0.07
N HIS A 136 6.74 6.57 -0.35
CA HIS A 136 7.78 5.81 -1.04
C HIS A 136 8.52 4.92 -0.02
N VAL A 137 8.54 3.61 -0.27
CA VAL A 137 9.13 2.64 0.65
C VAL A 137 10.65 2.66 0.66
N TYR A 138 11.32 3.03 -0.45
CA TYR A 138 12.79 3.01 -0.59
C TYR A 138 13.41 4.42 -0.78
N GLY A 139 14.67 4.60 -0.41
CA GLY A 139 15.45 5.84 -0.58
C GLY A 139 15.15 7.02 0.37
N LYS A 140 14.65 6.78 1.60
CA LYS A 140 14.27 7.85 2.55
C LYS A 140 14.84 7.60 3.96
N LEU A 141 15.25 8.68 4.65
CA LEU A 141 15.76 8.64 6.03
C LEU A 141 14.74 8.00 7.00
N LEU A 142 15.13 7.01 7.80
CA LEU A 142 14.26 6.13 8.63
C LEU A 142 13.51 5.04 7.85
N GLN A 143 14.17 4.49 6.83
CA GLN A 143 13.82 3.19 6.25
C GLN A 143 14.15 2.07 7.25
#